data_AF-A0A7T5JD92-F1
#
_entry.id   AF-A0A7T5JD92-F1
#
_cell.length_a   1.000
_cell.length_b   1.000
_cell.length_c   1.000
_cell.angle_alpha   90.00
_cell.angle_beta   90.00
_cell.angle_gamma   90.00
#
_symmetry.space_group_name_H-M   'P 1'
#
loop_
_entity.id
_entity.type
_entity.pdbx_description
1 polymer ?
#
loop_
_entity_poly.entity_id
_entity_poly.type
_entity_poly.pdbx_seq_one_letter_code
_entity_poly.pdbx_strand_id
1 'polypeptide(L)' 'MIIMPIIKIPKQYLIDQNEEFITVDVPASVVSLWQRDYAKVAKAKGLLKDKRNQMLAHLDTMRQEWEQ' A
#
# COMPACT_ATOMS: atom_id res chain seq x y z
N MET A 1 9.41 -8.73 -10.03
CA MET A 1 8.32 -8.32 -10.95
C MET A 1 7.42 -7.36 -10.20
N ILE A 2 7.43 -6.07 -10.55
CA ILE A 2 6.53 -5.07 -9.95
C ILE A 2 5.18 -5.22 -10.63
N ILE A 3 4.14 -5.60 -9.89
CA ILE A 3 2.77 -5.69 -10.42
C ILE A 3 2.20 -4.27 -10.41
N MET A 4 1.96 -3.70 -11.59
CA MET A 4 1.32 -2.39 -11.70
C MET A 4 -0.21 -2.57 -11.66
N PRO A 5 -0.90 -2.03 -10.64
CA PRO A 5 -2.35 -2.13 -10.57
C PRO A 5 -2.99 -1.28 -11.68
N ILE A 6 -3.87 -1.90 -12.47
CA ILE A 6 -4.68 -1.19 -13.46
C ILE A 6 -5.97 -0.74 -12.77
N ILE A 7 -6.22 0.57 -12.75
CA ILE A 7 -7.42 1.16 -12.18
C ILE A 7 -8.30 1.65 -13.33
N LYS A 8 -9.58 1.25 -13.34
CA LYS A 8 -10.57 1.72 -14.32
C LYS A 8 -11.38 2.86 -13.73
N ILE A 9 -11.38 4.00 -14.39
CA ILE A 9 -12.14 5.19 -13.98
C ILE A 9 -13.30 5.40 -14.97
N PRO A 10 -14.56 5.44 -14.49
CA PRO A 10 -15.69 5.80 -15.34
C PRO A 10 -15.53 7.21 -15.92
N LYS A 11 -15.76 7.37 -17.23
CA LYS A 11 -15.55 8.65 -17.94
C LYS A 11 -16.36 9.82 -17.37
N GLN A 12 -17.52 9.53 -16.79
CA GLN A 12 -18.39 10.55 -16.17
C GLN A 12 -17.73 11.29 -15.00
N TYR A 13 -16.68 10.72 -14.41
CA TYR A 13 -15.93 11.33 -13.33
C TYR A 13 -14.63 11.98 -13.82
N LEU A 14 -14.27 11.87 -15.11
CA LEU A 14 -13.04 12.44 -15.64
C LEU A 14 -13.23 13.94 -15.91
N ILE A 15 -12.44 14.78 -15.24
CA ILE A 15 -12.40 16.22 -15.50
C ILE A 15 -11.30 16.53 -16.52
N ASP A 16 -10.10 16.01 -16.27
CA ASP A 16 -8.91 16.32 -17.06
C ASP A 16 -7.90 15.15 -17.01
N GLN A 17 -7.12 14.99 -18.06
CA GLN A 17 -6.05 14.01 -18.13
C GLN A 17 -4.86 14.57 -18.92
N ASN A 18 -3.67 14.43 -18.35
CA ASN A 18 -2.41 14.73 -19.00
C ASN A 18 -1.42 13.55 -18.85
N GLU A 19 -0.15 13.78 -19.22
CA GLU A 19 0.90 12.75 -19.20
C GLU A 19 1.24 12.24 -17.79
N GLU A 20 1.04 13.07 -16.76
CA GLU A 20 1.42 12.75 -15.39
C GLU A 20 0.22 12.47 -14.47
N PHE A 21 -0.94 13.06 -14.76
CA PHE A 21 -2.08 13.08 -13.84
C PHE A 21 -3.42 12.82 -14.53
N ILE A 22 -4.33 12.22 -13.76
CA ILE A 22 -5.75 12.11 -14.06
C ILE A 22 -6.51 12.83 -12.96
N THR A 23 -7.27 13.86 -13.32
CA THR A 23 -8.12 14.63 -12.39
C THR A 23 -9.55 14.14 -12.52
N VAL A 24 -10.13 13.73 -11.39
CA VAL A 24 -11.49 13.17 -11.35
C VAL A 24 -12.37 13.89 -10.33
N ASP A 25 -13.62 14.15 -10.71
CA ASP A 25 -14.68 14.59 -9.80
C ASP A 25 -15.51 13.36 -9.40
N VAL A 26 -15.24 12.82 -8.22
CA VAL A 26 -15.92 11.63 -7.70
C VAL A 26 -16.73 11.97 -6.46
N PRO A 27 -17.95 11.42 -6.28
CA PRO A 27 -18.71 11.57 -5.05
C PRO A 27 -17.91 11.12 -3.83
N ALA A 28 -18.09 11.81 -2.69
CA ALA A 28 -17.40 11.48 -1.44
C ALA A 28 -17.60 10.01 -0.99
N SER A 29 -18.74 9.41 -1.34
CA SER A 29 -19.01 7.99 -1.09
C SER A 29 -18.01 7.06 -1.79
N VAL A 30 -17.62 7.38 -3.04
CA VAL A 30 -16.62 6.62 -3.81
C VAL A 30 -15.22 6.80 -3.22
N VAL A 31 -14.86 8.02 -2.83
CA VAL A 31 -13.58 8.31 -2.17
C VAL A 31 -13.44 7.53 -0.86
N SER A 32 -14.51 7.47 -0.06
CA SER A 32 -14.49 6.74 1.22
C SER A 32 -14.25 5.24 1.06
N LEU A 33 -14.78 4.64 -0.02
CA LEU A 33 -14.55 3.24 -0.36
C LEU A 33 -13.08 3.00 -0.74
N TRP A 34 -12.52 3.85 -1.61
CA TRP A 34 -11.12 3.74 -2.02
C TRP A 34 -10.16 3.96 -0.84
N GLN A 35 -10.39 4.99 -0.02
CA GLN A 35 -9.59 5.24 1.19
C GLN A 35 -9.62 4.06 2.16
N ARG A 36 -10.79 3.44 2.36
CA ARG A 36 -10.92 2.25 3.22
C ARG A 36 -10.08 1.09 2.68
N ASP A 37 -10.06 0.88 1.38
CA ASP A 37 -9.28 -0.20 0.77
C ASP A 37 -7.77 0.09 0.79
N TYR A 38 -7.35 1.33 0.52
CA TYR A 38 -5.96 1.76 0.70
C TYR A 38 -5.50 1.64 2.16
N ALA A 39 -6.34 1.98 3.13
CA ALA A 39 -6.03 1.85 4.55
C ALA A 39 -5.82 0.40 4.96
N LYS A 40 -6.58 -0.56 4.40
CA LYS A 40 -6.35 -2.00 4.62
C LYS A 40 -4.99 -2.44 4.11
N VAL A 41 -4.61 -2.01 2.91
CA VAL A 41 -3.31 -2.32 2.31
C VAL A 41 -2.16 -1.73 3.13
N ALA A 42 -2.29 -0.48 3.58
CA ALA A 42 -1.30 0.17 4.43
C ALA A 42 -1.14 -0.56 5.78
N LYS A 43 -2.25 -0.95 6.41
CA LYS A 43 -2.23 -1.70 7.68
C LYS A 43 -1.59 -3.08 7.53
N ALA A 44 -1.92 -3.82 6.47
CA ALA A 44 -1.31 -5.12 6.19
C ALA A 44 0.20 -4.99 5.94
N LYS A 45 0.63 -3.97 5.20
CA LYS A 45 2.05 -3.68 4.96
C LYS A 45 2.80 -3.34 6.25
N GLY A 46 2.17 -2.58 7.16
CA GLY A 46 2.71 -2.30 8.49
C GLY A 46 2.96 -3.56 9.30
N LEU A 47 1.94 -4.43 9.43
CA LEU A 47 2.04 -5.70 10.15
C LEU A 47 3.14 -6.63 9.60
N LEU A 48 3.27 -6.70 8.27
CA LEU A 48 4.32 -7.50 7.62
C LEU A 48 5.72 -6.93 7.89
N LYS A 49 5.86 -5.60 7.90
CA LYS A 49 7.12 -4.93 8.23
C LYS A 49 7.53 -5.20 9.67
N ASP A 50 6.59 -5.14 10.61
CA ASP A 50 6.85 -5.38 12.03
C ASP A 50 7.28 -6.83 12.28
N LYS A 51 6.59 -7.80 11.67
CA LYS A 51 6.99 -9.22 11.73
C LYS A 51 8.38 -9.46 11.17
N ARG A 52 8.72 -8.84 10.04
CA ARG A 52 10.06 -8.93 9.46
C ARG A 52 11.11 -8.41 10.43
N ASN A 53 10.87 -7.26 11.06
CA ASN A 53 11.81 -6.67 12.01
C ASN A 53 12.01 -7.57 13.24
N GLN A 54 10.94 -8.18 13.76
CA GLN A 54 11.02 -9.13 14.87
C GLN A 54 11.82 -10.38 14.49
N MET A 55 11.62 -10.93 13.28
CA MET A 55 12.42 -12.07 12.80
C MET A 55 13.90 -11.71 12.66
N LEU A 56 14.22 -10.53 12.12
CA LEU A 56 15.61 -10.09 11.98
C LEU A 56 16.27 -9.89 13.35
N ALA A 57 15.57 -9.28 14.31
CA ALA A 57 16.08 -9.12 15.67
C ALA A 57 16.31 -10.48 16.36
N HIS A 58 15.42 -11.45 16.15
CA HIS A 58 15.58 -12.80 16.68
C HIS A 58 16.79 -13.52 16.09
N LEU A 59 16.99 -13.42 14.77
CA LEU A 59 18.15 -13.99 14.08
C LEU A 59 19.46 -13.35 14.55
N ASP A 60 19.48 -12.04 14.77
CA ASP A 60 20.68 -11.35 15.25
C ASP A 60 21.03 -11.74 16.70
N THR A 61 20.00 -11.97 17.53
CA THR A 61 20.16 -12.50 18.89
C THR A 61 20.76 -13.90 18.86
N MET A 62 20.20 -14.81 18.05
CA MET A 62 20.75 -16.17 17.88
C MET A 62 22.18 -16.16 17.34
N ARG A 63 22.51 -15.22 16.46
CA ARG A 63 23.87 -15.06 15.94
C ARG A 63 24.85 -14.66 17.05
N GLN A 64 24.47 -13.71 17.90
CA GLN A 64 25.28 -13.28 19.03
C GLN A 64 25.50 -14.39 20.05
N GLU A 65 24.48 -15.20 20.33
CA GLU A 65 24.59 -16.36 21.21
C GLU A 65 25.51 -17.46 20.65
N TRP A 66 25.58 -17.59 19.32
CA TRP A 66 26.45 -18.58 18.66
C TRP A 66 27.91 -18.13 18.55
N GLU A 67 28.18 -16.82 18.54
CA GLU A 67 29.53 -16.25 18.50
C GLU A 67 30.19 -16.14 19.90
N GLN A 68 29.45 -16.44 20.98
CA GLN A 68 29.98 -16.61 22.36
C GLN A 68 30.44 -18.05 22.62
#